data_AF-A0A1E4ZGX6-F1
#
_entry.id   AF-A0A1E4ZGX6-F1
#
_cell.length_a   1.000
_cell.length_b   1.000
_cell.length_c   1.000
_cell.angle_alpha   90.00
_cell.angle_beta   90.00
_cell.angle_gamma   90.00
#
_symmetry.space_group_name_H-M   'P 1'
#
loop_
_entity.id
_entity.type
_entity.pdbx_description
1 polymer ?
#
loop_
_entity_poly.entity_id
_entity_poly.type
_entity_poly.pdbx_seq_one_letter_code
_entity_poly.pdbx_strand_id
1 'polypeptide(L)'
;MGKGRKPLPYKTKLKRVPVNLFGAIDDLIRDFKKEGQKEFSFVNNRQLTFNLDFVKLGYGIKGAIWLSHSVLLQNNMGDKTGWFYASVSDFEKETGLTTREQRTIKTKLKEDKILNTKKKGIPSKTYLKINVKKLYNELSKVTGDNNE
;
A
#
# COMPACT_ATOMS: atom_id res chain seq x y z
N MET A 1 -14.41 -36.12 -83.12
CA MET A 1 -14.93 -34.94 -82.38
C MET A 1 -15.51 -35.40 -81.05
N GLY A 2 -14.81 -35.13 -79.94
CA GLY A 2 -15.29 -35.41 -78.58
C GLY A 2 -14.37 -34.65 -77.62
N LYS A 3 -14.82 -33.47 -77.18
CA LYS A 3 -13.99 -32.49 -76.48
C LYS A 3 -13.46 -33.07 -75.15
N GLY A 4 -12.13 -33.17 -75.03
CA GLY A 4 -11.46 -33.49 -73.76
C GLY A 4 -11.82 -32.47 -72.69
N ARG A 5 -12.39 -32.95 -71.58
CA ARG A 5 -12.69 -32.09 -70.43
C ARG A 5 -11.36 -31.65 -69.82
N LYS A 6 -11.04 -30.35 -69.90
CA LYS A 6 -9.88 -29.79 -69.20
C LYS A 6 -10.08 -29.96 -67.69
N PRO A 7 -9.07 -30.41 -66.93
CA PRO A 7 -9.17 -30.50 -65.49
C PRO A 7 -9.31 -29.09 -64.89
N LEU A 8 -10.22 -28.95 -63.92
CA LEU A 8 -10.42 -27.71 -63.16
C LEU A 8 -9.12 -27.31 -62.44
N PRO A 9 -8.73 -26.03 -62.47
CA PRO A 9 -7.50 -25.59 -61.84
C PRO A 9 -7.68 -25.52 -60.33
N TYR A 10 -6.64 -25.97 -59.61
CA TYR A 10 -6.42 -25.79 -58.18
C TYR A 10 -7.38 -26.52 -57.22
N LYS A 11 -7.00 -27.75 -56.83
CA LYS A 11 -7.24 -28.19 -55.45
C LYS A 11 -6.26 -27.44 -54.55
N THR A 12 -6.61 -26.22 -54.12
CA THR A 12 -5.93 -25.61 -52.97
C THR A 12 -6.19 -26.57 -51.81
N LYS A 13 -5.16 -27.29 -51.35
CA LYS A 13 -5.22 -27.98 -50.06
C LYS A 13 -5.41 -26.88 -49.02
N LEU A 14 -6.66 -26.57 -48.67
CA LEU A 14 -6.95 -25.87 -47.44
C LEU A 14 -6.38 -26.75 -46.34
N LYS A 15 -5.17 -26.40 -45.86
CA LYS A 15 -4.66 -26.95 -44.61
C LYS A 15 -5.72 -26.56 -43.59
N ARG A 16 -6.54 -27.52 -43.17
CA ARG A 16 -7.39 -27.35 -42.00
C ARG A 16 -6.42 -27.13 -40.85
N VAL A 17 -6.19 -25.86 -40.51
CA VAL A 17 -5.66 -25.53 -39.19
C VAL A 17 -6.77 -25.98 -38.25
N PRO A 18 -6.55 -26.96 -37.36
CA PRO A 18 -7.51 -27.19 -36.30
C PRO A 18 -7.46 -25.93 -35.44
N VAL A 19 -8.37 -25.00 -35.71
CA VAL A 19 -8.66 -23.94 -34.76
C VAL A 19 -9.32 -24.68 -33.61
N ASN A 20 -8.54 -25.05 -32.60
CA ASN A 20 -9.10 -25.49 -31.35
C ASN A 20 -9.78 -24.26 -30.72
N LEU A 21 -10.99 -23.99 -31.19
CA LEU A 21 -11.74 -22.78 -30.87
C LEU A 21 -12.00 -22.71 -29.36
N PHE A 22 -12.19 -23.88 -28.72
CA PHE A 22 -12.30 -24.00 -27.27
C PHE A 22 -10.99 -23.61 -26.57
N GLY A 23 -9.84 -24.13 -27.01
CA GLY A 23 -8.54 -23.73 -26.46
C GLY A 23 -8.23 -22.24 -26.63
N ALA A 24 -8.58 -21.66 -27.78
CA ALA A 24 -8.42 -20.23 -28.03
C ALA A 24 -9.34 -19.36 -27.13
N ILE A 25 -10.57 -19.80 -26.86
CA ILE A 25 -11.48 -19.13 -25.93
C ILE A 25 -10.99 -19.26 -24.48
N ASP A 26 -10.51 -20.42 -24.07
CA ASP A 26 -9.95 -20.64 -22.72
C ASP A 26 -8.70 -19.78 -22.49
N ASP A 27 -7.81 -19.70 -23.49
CA ASP A 27 -6.65 -18.82 -23.46
C ASP A 27 -7.05 -17.35 -23.38
N LEU A 28 -8.05 -16.91 -24.17
CA LEU A 28 -8.59 -15.55 -24.13
C LEU A 28 -9.19 -15.20 -22.75
N ILE A 29 -9.97 -16.11 -22.16
CA ILE A 29 -10.56 -15.94 -20.82
C ILE A 29 -9.46 -15.87 -19.76
N ARG A 30 -8.42 -16.71 -19.87
CA ARG A 30 -7.28 -16.70 -18.95
C ARG A 30 -6.51 -15.39 -19.03
N ASP A 31 -6.25 -14.90 -20.23
CA ASP A 31 -5.49 -13.67 -20.44
C ASP A 31 -6.27 -12.44 -19.97
N PHE A 32 -7.58 -12.38 -20.24
CA PHE A 32 -8.47 -11.35 -19.69
C PHE A 32 -8.49 -11.35 -18.15
N LYS A 33 -8.55 -12.54 -17.52
CA LYS A 33 -8.45 -12.65 -16.04
C LYS A 33 -7.09 -12.18 -15.51
N LYS A 34 -6.00 -12.48 -16.22
CA LYS A 34 -4.64 -12.03 -15.84
C LYS A 34 -4.48 -10.52 -16.00
N GLU A 35 -5.04 -9.94 -17.04
CA GLU A 35 -5.06 -8.48 -17.24
C GLU A 35 -5.81 -7.78 -16.11
N GLY A 36 -7.03 -8.24 -15.79
CA GLY A 36 -7.78 -7.70 -14.65
C GLY A 36 -7.05 -7.87 -13.30
N GLN A 37 -6.31 -8.96 -13.10
CA GLN A 37 -5.46 -9.13 -11.91
C GLN A 37 -4.26 -8.18 -11.88
N LYS A 38 -3.63 -7.90 -13.03
CA LYS A 38 -2.54 -6.91 -13.11
C LYS A 38 -3.04 -5.51 -12.78
N GLU A 39 -4.19 -5.13 -13.33
CA GLU A 39 -4.82 -3.84 -13.04
C GLU A 39 -5.17 -3.72 -11.55
N PHE A 40 -5.81 -4.74 -10.98
CA PHE A 40 -6.14 -4.77 -9.55
C PHE A 40 -4.87 -4.71 -8.66
N SER A 41 -3.83 -5.46 -9.03
CA SER A 41 -2.53 -5.41 -8.34
C SER A 41 -1.89 -4.03 -8.44
N PHE A 42 -2.03 -3.34 -9.56
CA PHE A 42 -1.48 -1.99 -9.74
C PHE A 42 -2.19 -0.98 -8.84
N VAL A 43 -3.53 -1.01 -8.81
CA VAL A 43 -4.34 -0.13 -7.94
C VAL A 43 -4.03 -0.39 -6.47
N ASN A 44 -3.82 -1.66 -6.09
CA ASN A 44 -3.63 -2.06 -4.70
C ASN A 44 -2.15 -2.13 -4.26
N ASN A 45 -1.22 -1.61 -5.07
CA ASN A 45 0.21 -1.77 -4.84
C ASN A 45 0.76 -0.99 -3.62
N ARG A 46 -0.05 -0.10 -3.02
CA ARG A 46 0.36 0.71 -1.86
C ARG A 46 -0.76 0.83 -0.85
N GLN A 47 -0.82 -0.14 0.04
CA GLN A 47 -1.71 -0.10 1.20
C GLN A 47 -1.02 0.54 2.40
N LEU A 48 -1.80 1.22 3.23
CA LEU A 48 -1.34 1.80 4.48
C LEU A 48 -1.99 1.08 5.66
N THR A 49 -1.17 0.72 6.65
CA THR A 49 -1.67 0.16 7.91
C THR A 49 -2.23 1.29 8.78
N PHE A 50 -3.47 1.13 9.23
CA PHE A 50 -4.20 2.18 9.92
C PHE A 50 -4.96 1.60 11.12
N ASN A 51 -4.72 2.16 12.31
CA ASN A 51 -5.49 1.86 13.50
C ASN A 51 -6.62 2.90 13.67
N LEU A 52 -7.87 2.43 13.57
CA LEU A 52 -9.07 3.25 13.70
C LEU A 52 -9.21 3.93 15.06
N ASP A 53 -8.79 3.27 16.15
CA ASP A 53 -8.92 3.83 17.50
C ASP A 53 -8.09 5.09 17.70
N PHE A 54 -7.04 5.29 16.90
CA PHE A 54 -6.21 6.51 16.98
C PHE A 54 -6.98 7.76 16.55
N VAL A 55 -8.09 7.62 15.81
CA VAL A 55 -8.97 8.76 15.46
C VAL A 55 -9.62 9.35 16.72
N LYS A 56 -9.94 8.50 17.70
CA LYS A 56 -10.58 8.89 18.96
C LYS A 56 -9.68 9.77 19.85
N LEU A 57 -8.38 9.83 19.56
CA LEU A 57 -7.41 10.66 20.29
C LEU A 57 -7.48 12.16 19.93
N GLY A 58 -8.34 12.57 18.98
CA GLY A 58 -8.57 13.99 18.68
C GLY A 58 -7.57 14.64 17.72
N TYR A 59 -6.65 13.88 17.12
CA TYR A 59 -5.72 14.39 16.09
C TYR A 59 -6.30 14.40 14.67
N GLY A 60 -7.56 13.98 14.51
CA GLY A 60 -8.21 13.78 13.23
C GLY A 60 -7.64 12.60 12.43
N ILE A 61 -8.26 12.29 11.30
CA ILE A 61 -7.87 11.13 10.47
C ILE A 61 -6.41 11.17 10.02
N LYS A 62 -5.91 12.37 9.65
CA LYS A 62 -4.51 12.56 9.23
C LYS A 62 -3.53 12.29 10.38
N GLY A 63 -3.85 12.74 11.58
CA GLY A 63 -3.05 12.45 12.77
C GLY A 63 -3.04 10.96 13.11
N ALA A 64 -4.18 10.30 12.99
CA ALA A 64 -4.31 8.85 13.21
C ALA A 64 -3.52 8.03 12.17
N ILE A 65 -3.56 8.41 10.88
CA ILE A 65 -2.72 7.82 9.83
C ILE A 65 -1.24 7.98 10.15
N TRP A 66 -0.81 9.20 10.49
CA TRP A 66 0.59 9.49 10.79
C TRP A 66 1.09 8.69 12.00
N LEU A 67 0.26 8.60 13.04
CA LEU A 67 0.60 7.87 14.26
C LEU A 67 0.62 6.35 14.03
N SER A 68 -0.34 5.80 13.28
CA SER A 68 -0.39 4.37 12.90
C SER A 68 0.88 3.96 12.17
N HIS A 69 1.25 4.72 11.15
CA HIS A 69 2.45 4.46 10.38
C HIS A 69 3.72 4.61 11.23
N SER A 70 3.78 5.61 12.11
CA SER A 70 4.92 5.81 13.02
C SER A 70 5.10 4.65 14.01
N VAL A 71 4.01 4.09 14.54
CA VAL A 71 4.07 2.91 15.42
C VAL A 71 4.59 1.69 14.66
N LEU A 72 4.12 1.48 13.42
CA LEU A 72 4.61 0.41 12.55
C LEU A 72 6.12 0.53 12.28
N LEU A 73 6.58 1.72 11.88
CA LEU A 73 8.00 1.96 11.62
C LEU A 73 8.86 1.78 12.87
N GLN A 74 8.38 2.22 14.04
CA GLN A 74 9.08 1.98 15.30
C GLN A 74 9.20 0.49 15.63
N ASN A 75 8.14 -0.29 15.39
CA ASN A 75 8.14 -1.72 15.65
C ASN A 75 9.11 -2.47 14.72
N ASN A 76 9.18 -2.07 13.46
CA ASN A 76 9.95 -2.79 12.44
C ASN A 76 11.40 -2.31 12.30
N MET A 77 11.67 -1.03 12.58
CA MET A 77 12.96 -0.38 12.31
C MET A 77 13.53 0.38 13.51
N GLY A 78 12.84 0.36 14.66
CA GLY A 78 13.34 0.98 15.89
C GLY A 78 14.60 0.28 16.40
N ASP A 79 15.55 1.07 16.91
CA ASP A 79 16.67 0.51 17.66
C ASP A 79 16.19 -0.15 18.98
N LYS A 80 17.09 -0.78 19.73
CA LYS A 80 16.78 -1.41 21.03
C LYS A 80 16.11 -0.48 22.05
N THR A 81 16.18 0.83 21.82
CA THR A 81 15.58 1.86 22.66
C THR A 81 14.33 2.49 22.04
N GLY A 82 13.86 1.95 20.92
CA GLY A 82 12.64 2.37 20.21
C GLY A 82 12.79 3.64 19.38
N TRP A 83 14.01 4.12 19.09
CA TRP A 83 14.18 5.26 18.18
C TRP A 83 14.31 4.78 16.75
N PHE A 84 13.61 5.46 15.85
CA PHE A 84 13.69 5.20 14.41
C PHE A 84 13.92 6.50 13.65
N TYR A 85 14.46 6.38 12.44
CA TYR A 85 14.58 7.49 11.50
C TYR A 85 13.55 7.32 10.40
N ALA A 86 12.86 8.42 10.08
CA ALA A 86 12.01 8.50 8.90
C ALA A 86 12.18 9.88 8.27
N SER A 87 12.42 9.92 6.96
CA SER A 87 12.45 11.17 6.21
C SER A 87 11.03 11.72 6.06
N VAL A 88 10.88 13.05 6.09
CA VAL A 88 9.60 13.72 5.79
C VAL A 88 9.12 13.37 4.38
N SER A 89 10.05 13.30 3.42
CA SER A 89 9.75 12.95 2.03
C SER A 89 9.25 11.52 1.86
N ASP A 90 9.84 10.58 2.59
CA ASP A 90 9.47 9.17 2.51
C ASP A 90 8.12 8.96 3.19
N PHE A 91 7.91 9.62 4.33
CA PHE A 91 6.61 9.67 5.01
C PHE A 91 5.51 10.27 4.11
N GLU A 92 5.81 11.30 3.34
CA GLU A 92 4.88 11.92 2.38
C GLU A 92 4.56 10.96 1.22
N LYS A 93 5.56 10.23 0.70
CA LYS A 93 5.35 9.21 -0.33
C LYS A 93 4.52 8.02 0.15
N GLU A 94 4.68 7.64 1.41
CA GLU A 94 4.03 6.47 2.01
C GLU A 94 2.60 6.77 2.49
N THR A 95 2.37 7.98 3.01
CA THR A 95 1.09 8.34 3.65
C THR A 95 0.28 9.40 2.90
N GLY A 96 0.88 10.07 1.91
CA GLY A 96 0.27 11.20 1.20
C GLY A 96 0.18 12.49 2.02
N LEU A 97 0.69 12.49 3.26
CA LEU A 97 0.65 13.66 4.13
C LEU A 97 1.74 14.66 3.76
N THR A 98 1.34 15.87 3.43
CA THR A 98 2.26 16.97 3.09
C THR A 98 3.18 17.30 4.27
N THR A 99 4.34 17.88 3.97
CA THR A 99 5.26 18.40 4.99
C THR A 99 4.59 19.30 6.03
N ARG A 100 3.63 20.16 5.62
CA ARG A 100 2.89 21.05 6.53
C ARG A 100 1.99 20.27 7.48
N GLU A 101 1.25 19.29 6.97
CA GLU A 101 0.36 18.44 7.77
C GLU A 101 1.15 17.61 8.77
N GLN A 102 2.22 16.97 8.32
CA GLN A 102 3.13 16.23 9.20
C GLN A 102 3.68 17.14 10.31
N ARG A 103 4.07 18.38 9.99
CA ARG A 103 4.55 19.34 11.01
C ARG A 103 3.47 19.62 12.05
N THR A 104 2.26 19.96 11.63
CA THR A 104 1.13 20.23 12.55
C THR A 104 0.81 19.04 13.44
N ILE A 105 0.77 17.83 12.88
CA ILE A 105 0.52 16.61 13.64
C ILE A 105 1.63 16.36 14.67
N LYS A 106 2.89 16.46 14.25
CA LYS A 106 4.06 16.28 15.13
C LYS A 106 4.08 17.30 16.27
N THR A 107 3.66 18.54 16.04
CA THR A 107 3.55 19.55 17.09
C THR A 107 2.56 19.11 18.17
N LYS A 108 1.32 18.75 17.79
CA LYS A 108 0.29 18.29 18.74
C LYS A 108 0.72 17.05 19.52
N LEU A 109 1.27 16.04 18.83
CA LEU A 109 1.74 14.81 19.49
C LEU A 109 2.91 15.05 20.46
N LYS A 110 3.74 16.08 20.22
CA LYS A 110 4.80 16.48 21.14
C LYS A 110 4.25 17.20 22.37
N GLU A 111 3.30 18.11 22.18
CA GLU A 111 2.59 18.80 23.28
C GLU A 111 1.97 17.77 24.23
N ASP A 112 1.37 16.71 23.68
CA ASP A 112 0.76 15.61 24.45
C ASP A 112 1.76 14.55 24.93
N LYS A 113 3.06 14.74 24.68
CA LYS A 113 4.15 13.84 25.10
C LYS A 113 4.04 12.42 24.53
N ILE A 114 3.29 12.24 23.44
CA ILE A 114 3.19 10.99 22.69
C ILE A 114 4.40 10.84 21.76
N LEU A 115 4.88 11.93 21.17
CA LEU A 115 6.03 11.93 20.28
C LEU A 115 7.26 12.58 20.91
N ASN A 116 8.36 11.84 20.95
CA ASN A 116 9.69 12.37 21.28
C ASN A 116 10.53 12.51 20.01
N THR A 117 11.41 13.52 19.99
CA THR A 117 12.36 13.72 18.88
C THR A 117 13.76 14.02 19.39
N LYS A 118 14.78 13.48 18.71
CA LYS A 118 16.19 13.82 18.99
C LYS A 118 16.96 14.02 17.69
N LYS A 119 18.01 14.85 17.73
CA LYS A 119 18.96 15.03 16.63
C LYS A 119 20.12 14.05 16.82
N LYS A 120 20.56 13.36 15.75
CA LYS A 120 21.67 12.40 15.78
C LYS A 120 22.44 12.40 14.45
N GLY A 121 23.77 12.25 14.54
CA GLY A 121 24.66 12.08 13.39
C GLY A 121 25.04 13.38 12.67
N ILE A 122 25.85 13.24 11.61
CA ILE A 122 26.30 14.30 10.71
C ILE A 122 26.11 13.79 9.27
N PRO A 123 25.32 14.47 8.40
CA PRO A 123 24.44 15.59 8.73
C PRO A 123 23.33 15.16 9.71
N SER A 124 22.86 16.12 10.51
CA SER A 124 21.99 15.82 11.65
C SER A 124 20.60 15.37 11.23
N LYS A 125 20.31 14.09 11.43
CA LYS A 125 19.00 13.48 11.19
C LYS A 125 18.13 13.60 12.43
N THR A 126 16.84 13.90 12.22
CA THR A 126 15.84 13.87 13.29
C THR A 126 15.33 12.44 13.46
N TYR A 127 15.58 11.84 14.63
CA TYR A 127 15.00 10.56 15.01
C TYR A 127 13.71 10.79 15.80
N LEU A 128 12.77 9.88 15.63
CA LEU A 128 11.45 9.88 16.26
C LEU A 128 11.36 8.71 17.26
N LYS A 129 10.55 8.88 18.29
CA LYS A 129 10.16 7.80 19.20
C LYS A 129 8.76 8.07 19.73
N ILE A 130 7.84 7.15 19.48
CA ILE A 130 6.51 7.10 20.07
C ILE A 130 6.65 6.59 21.52
N ASN A 131 6.11 7.36 22.45
CA ASN A 131 5.96 6.96 23.84
C ASN A 131 4.76 6.02 23.96
N VAL A 132 5.01 4.73 23.76
CA VAL A 132 3.97 3.69 23.77
C VAL A 132 3.20 3.66 25.08
N LYS A 133 3.85 3.88 26.22
CA LYS A 133 3.17 3.94 27.53
C LYS A 133 2.18 5.10 27.61
N LYS A 134 2.58 6.29 27.14
CA LYS A 134 1.67 7.45 27.08
C LYS A 134 0.53 7.19 26.09
N LEU A 135 0.83 6.64 24.92
CA LEU A 135 -0.17 6.32 23.91
C LEU A 135 -1.20 5.30 24.43
N TYR A 136 -0.76 4.23 25.09
CA TYR A 136 -1.63 3.25 25.74
C TYR A 136 -2.57 3.91 26.75
N ASN A 137 -2.03 4.74 27.64
CA ASN A 137 -2.84 5.44 28.64
C ASN A 137 -3.87 6.41 28.04
N GLU A 138 -3.58 7.03 26.89
CA GLU A 138 -4.56 7.89 26.23
C GLU A 138 -5.61 7.06 25.46
N LEU A 139 -5.20 5.94 24.87
CA LEU A 139 -6.12 5.04 24.18
C LEU A 139 -7.12 4.39 25.14
N SER A 140 -6.66 3.88 26.30
CA SER A 140 -7.54 3.22 27.27
C SER A 140 -8.68 4.13 27.75
N LYS A 141 -8.43 5.44 27.85
CA LYS A 141 -9.46 6.43 28.21
C LYS A 141 -10.54 6.60 27.15
N VAL A 142 -10.20 6.43 25.87
CA VAL A 142 -11.11 6.71 24.74
C VAL A 142 -11.74 5.46 24.13
N THR A 143 -11.12 4.30 24.30
CA THR A 143 -11.69 3.03 23.82
C THR A 143 -12.66 2.42 24.83
N GLY A 144 -12.60 2.84 26.10
CA GLY A 144 -13.22 2.12 27.20
C GLY A 144 -12.54 0.76 27.37
N ASP A 145 -12.17 0.39 28.59
CA ASP A 145 -11.83 -1.01 28.84
C ASP A 145 -13.12 -1.82 28.72
N ASN A 146 -13.44 -2.28 27.50
CA ASN A 146 -14.41 -3.36 27.24
C ASN A 146 -13.76 -4.72 27.59
N ASN A 147 -13.09 -4.79 28.74
CA ASN A 147 -12.59 -6.02 29.31
C ASN A 147 -13.35 -6.27 30.62
N GLU A 148 -14.64 -6.63 30.47
CA GLU A 148 -15.32 -7.58 31.35
C GLU A 148 -15.32 -8.94 30.65
#